data_AF-A0A968J127-F1
#
_entry.id   AF-A0A968J127-F1
#
_cell.length_a   1.000
_cell.length_b   1.000
_cell.length_c   1.000
_cell.angle_alpha   90.00
_cell.angle_beta   90.00
_cell.angle_gamma   90.00
#
_symmetry.space_group_name_H-M   'P 1'
#
loop_
_entity.id
_entity.type
_entity.pdbx_description
1 polymer ?
#
loop_
_entity_poly.entity_id
_entity_poly.type
_entity_poly.pdbx_seq_one_letter_code
_entity_poly.pdbx_strand_id
1 'polypeptide(L)'
;MTIALVLGSSGLAWADDRREAASLEQAIGCLRAAVAARPGQVKDLDIERQDNRLVCKVDIVSGDNEFEVKVDAGTRRVLKVEKD
;
A
#
# COMPACT_ATOMS: atom_id res chain seq x y z
N MET A 1 55.36 7.34 -14.42
CA MET A 1 55.04 8.52 -13.59
C MET A 1 53.68 9.02 -14.02
N THR A 2 52.86 9.42 -13.04
CA THR A 2 51.63 10.21 -13.19
C THR A 2 50.29 9.47 -13.10
N ILE A 3 49.85 9.38 -11.84
CA ILE A 3 48.52 9.67 -11.28
C ILE A 3 47.39 8.67 -11.51
N ALA A 4 47.20 7.84 -10.47
CA ALA A 4 45.96 7.16 -10.15
C ALA A 4 44.87 8.19 -9.83
N LEU A 5 43.76 8.14 -10.57
CA LEU A 5 42.53 8.82 -10.24
C LEU A 5 41.80 8.00 -9.17
N VAL A 6 41.99 8.36 -7.90
CA VAL A 6 41.08 7.95 -6.82
C VAL A 6 39.76 8.67 -7.07
N LEU A 7 38.83 7.99 -7.73
CA LEU A 7 37.42 8.39 -7.74
C LEU A 7 36.87 8.09 -6.35
N GLY A 8 36.62 9.16 -5.61
CA GLY A 8 36.17 9.15 -4.23
C GLY A 8 34.95 8.26 -4.03
N SER A 9 35.07 7.38 -3.06
CA SER A 9 33.96 6.81 -2.31
C SER A 9 33.12 7.93 -1.72
N SER A 10 31.86 8.07 -2.15
CA SER A 10 30.79 8.68 -1.37
C SER A 10 29.48 8.21 -1.98
N GLY A 11 28.91 7.18 -1.35
CA GLY A 11 27.63 6.64 -1.73
C GLY A 11 26.55 7.70 -1.64
N LEU A 12 25.98 8.05 -2.79
CA LEU A 12 24.59 8.48 -2.88
C LEU A 12 23.86 7.35 -3.59
N ALA A 13 23.60 6.29 -2.83
CA ALA A 13 22.35 5.56 -2.99
C ALA A 13 21.25 6.56 -2.64
N TRP A 14 20.81 7.36 -3.62
CA TRP A 14 19.45 7.85 -3.52
C TRP A 14 18.58 6.61 -3.58
N ALA A 15 18.12 6.23 -2.39
CA ALA A 15 17.01 5.32 -2.22
C ALA A 15 15.92 5.80 -3.16
N ASP A 16 15.80 5.12 -4.28
CA ASP A 16 14.60 5.13 -5.11
C ASP A 16 13.54 4.48 -4.22
N ASP A 17 13.01 5.26 -3.28
CA ASP A 17 11.71 5.05 -2.65
C ASP A 17 10.65 5.28 -3.74
N ARG A 18 10.77 4.58 -4.87
CA ARG A 18 9.63 4.15 -5.67
C ARG A 18 9.03 2.97 -4.93
N ARG A 19 8.55 3.24 -3.71
CA ARG A 19 7.66 2.31 -3.05
C ARG A 19 6.40 2.30 -3.90
N GLU A 20 6.23 1.15 -4.55
CA GLU A 20 5.19 0.76 -5.47
C GLU A 20 3.90 1.56 -5.28
N ALA A 21 3.69 2.59 -6.11
CA ALA A 21 2.37 3.13 -6.32
C ALA A 21 1.57 2.03 -7.02
N ALA A 22 0.95 1.15 -6.24
CA ALA A 22 -0.15 0.34 -6.71
C ALA A 22 -1.04 1.26 -7.56
N SER A 23 -1.29 0.87 -8.81
CA SER A 23 -1.93 1.78 -9.77
C SER A 23 -3.16 2.42 -9.14
N LEU A 24 -3.34 3.73 -9.27
CA LEU A 24 -4.44 4.47 -8.65
C LEU A 24 -5.81 3.77 -8.86
N GLU A 25 -5.98 3.12 -10.00
CA GLU A 25 -7.13 2.27 -10.33
C GLU A 25 -7.33 1.06 -9.40
N GLN A 26 -6.24 0.38 -9.00
CA GLN A 26 -6.27 -0.71 -8.02
C GLN A 26 -6.76 -0.20 -6.67
N ALA A 27 -6.21 0.94 -6.21
CA ALA A 27 -6.63 1.58 -4.96
C ALA A 27 -8.11 1.94 -4.96
N ILE A 28 -8.59 2.60 -6.02
CA ILE A 28 -10.00 2.96 -6.16
C ILE A 28 -10.88 1.68 -6.19
N GLY A 29 -10.44 0.62 -6.86
CA GLY A 29 -11.14 -0.65 -6.91
C GLY A 29 -11.27 -1.32 -5.54
N CYS A 30 -10.16 -1.39 -4.80
CA CYS A 30 -10.14 -1.92 -3.44
C CYS A 30 -10.99 -1.10 -2.47
N LEU A 31 -10.87 0.23 -2.54
CA LEU A 31 -11.65 1.15 -1.73
C LEU A 31 -13.15 0.95 -1.94
N ARG A 32 -13.59 0.84 -3.20
CA ARG A 32 -14.99 0.56 -3.53
C ARG A 32 -15.48 -0.75 -2.93
N ALA A 33 -14.69 -1.82 -3.03
CA ALA A 33 -15.04 -3.12 -2.45
C ALA A 33 -15.09 -3.06 -0.90
N ALA A 34 -14.14 -2.36 -0.28
CA ALA A 34 -14.08 -2.20 1.17
C ALA A 34 -15.27 -1.39 1.70
N VAL A 35 -15.55 -0.23 1.10
CA VAL A 35 -16.69 0.63 1.48
C VAL A 35 -18.04 -0.05 1.19
N ALA A 36 -18.13 -0.87 0.14
CA ALA A 36 -19.32 -1.67 -0.12
C ALA A 36 -19.55 -2.76 0.95
N ALA A 37 -18.48 -3.34 1.50
CA ALA A 37 -18.57 -4.30 2.59
C ALA A 37 -18.84 -3.64 3.94
N ARG A 38 -18.24 -2.47 4.19
CA ARG A 38 -18.42 -1.67 5.41
C ARG A 38 -18.54 -0.19 5.05
N PRO A 39 -19.75 0.38 5.09
CA PRO A 39 -19.89 1.82 4.91
C PRO A 39 -19.29 2.56 6.10
N GLY A 40 -18.53 3.62 5.83
CA GLY A 40 -17.88 4.45 6.85
C GLY A 40 -16.93 5.46 6.22
N GLN A 41 -16.20 6.20 7.05
CA GLN A 41 -15.17 7.13 6.62
C GLN A 41 -13.85 6.39 6.46
N VAL A 42 -13.28 6.40 5.26
CA VAL A 42 -11.97 5.81 5.03
C VAL A 42 -10.90 6.76 5.57
N LYS A 43 -10.10 6.27 6.50
CA LYS A 43 -9.01 7.01 7.14
C LYS A 43 -7.73 6.86 6.33
N ASP A 44 -7.38 5.62 6.02
CA ASP A 44 -6.17 5.27 5.29
C ASP A 44 -6.43 4.13 4.31
N LEU A 45 -5.63 4.13 3.24
CA LEU A 45 -5.57 3.07 2.26
C LEU A 45 -4.11 2.77 1.98
N ASP A 46 -3.71 1.54 2.25
CA ASP A 46 -2.36 1.06 2.02
C ASP A 46 -2.41 -0.16 1.10
N ILE A 47 -1.49 -0.24 0.15
CA ILE A 47 -1.42 -1.37 -0.77
C ILE A 47 -0.03 -1.95 -0.69
N GLU A 48 0.02 -3.19 -0.22
CA GLU A 48 1.28 -3.91 -0.05
C GLU A 48 1.27 -5.16 -0.90
N ARG A 49 2.44 -5.51 -1.43
CA ARG A 49 2.65 -6.78 -2.08
C ARG A 49 3.10 -7.80 -1.02
N GLN A 50 2.23 -8.76 -0.70
CA GLN A 50 2.57 -9.91 0.15
C GLN A 50 2.51 -11.19 -0.66
N ASP A 51 3.46 -12.11 -0.52
CA ASP A 51 3.43 -13.44 -1.17
C ASP A 51 3.08 -13.39 -2.67
N ASN A 52 3.70 -12.44 -3.40
CA ASN A 52 3.47 -12.21 -4.83
C ASN A 52 2.02 -11.79 -5.21
N ARG A 53 1.15 -11.47 -4.24
CA ARG A 53 -0.16 -10.85 -4.46
C ARG A 53 -0.20 -9.42 -3.93
N LEU A 54 -0.97 -8.57 -4.58
CA LEU A 54 -1.26 -7.23 -4.08
C LEU A 54 -2.43 -7.32 -3.10
N VAL A 55 -2.24 -6.81 -1.89
CA VAL A 55 -3.25 -6.75 -0.83
C VAL A 55 -3.45 -5.29 -0.46
N CYS A 56 -4.69 -4.83 -0.60
CA CYS A 56 -5.13 -3.54 -0.13
C CYS A 56 -5.63 -3.66 1.31
N LYS A 57 -5.16 -2.79 2.19
CA LYS A 57 -5.70 -2.57 3.53
C LYS A 57 -6.42 -1.24 3.52
N VAL A 58 -7.67 -1.23 3.97
CA VAL A 58 -8.50 -0.03 4.02
C VAL A 58 -9.01 0.11 5.44
N ASP A 59 -8.60 1.18 6.11
CA ASP A 59 -9.06 1.52 7.44
C ASP A 59 -10.31 2.37 7.35
N ILE A 60 -11.40 1.88 7.94
CA ILE A 60 -12.72 2.49 7.89
C ILE A 60 -13.18 2.80 9.29
N VAL A 61 -13.38 4.08 9.57
CA VAL A 61 -13.94 4.58 10.82
C VAL A 61 -15.45 4.69 10.67
N SER A 62 -16.19 4.06 11.57
CA SER A 62 -17.65 4.12 11.62
C SER A 62 -18.10 4.42 13.05
N GLY A 63 -18.40 5.69 13.31
CA GLY A 63 -18.65 6.21 14.66
C GLY A 63 -17.37 6.16 15.48
N ASP A 64 -17.43 5.59 16.68
CA ASP A 64 -16.29 5.41 17.60
C ASP A 64 -15.49 4.12 17.36
N ASN A 65 -15.74 3.41 16.26
CA ASN A 65 -15.13 2.11 15.98
C ASN A 65 -14.31 2.18 14.68
N GLU A 66 -13.10 1.61 14.71
CA GLU A 66 -12.23 1.46 13.54
C GLU A 66 -12.34 0.02 13.01
N PHE A 67 -12.35 -0.12 11.69
CA PHE A 67 -12.46 -1.40 11.01
C PHE A 67 -11.37 -1.49 9.95
N GLU A 68 -10.52 -2.51 10.08
CA GLU A 68 -9.52 -2.84 9.06
C GLU A 68 -10.16 -3.81 8.05
N VAL A 69 -10.25 -3.38 6.79
CA VAL A 69 -10.76 -4.19 5.69
C VAL A 69 -9.62 -4.57 4.75
N LYS A 70 -9.31 -5.87 4.70
CA LYS A 70 -8.31 -6.43 3.79
C LYS A 70 -8.97 -6.90 2.51
N VAL A 71 -8.56 -6.34 1.38
CA VAL A 71 -9.06 -6.65 0.03
C VAL A 71 -7.91 -7.13 -0.84
N ASP A 72 -8.10 -8.23 -1.55
CA ASP A 72 -7.16 -8.68 -2.56
C ASP A 72 -7.23 -7.75 -3.78
N ALA A 73 -6.14 -7.08 -4.14
CA ALA A 73 -6.15 -6.07 -5.22
C ALA A 73 -6.26 -6.68 -6.63
N GLY A 74 -5.82 -7.94 -6.79
CA GLY A 74 -5.90 -8.68 -8.05
C GLY A 74 -7.33 -9.14 -8.36
N THR A 75 -8.03 -9.70 -7.37
CA THR A 75 -9.38 -10.27 -7.52
C THR A 75 -10.49 -9.35 -7.02
N ARG A 76 -10.16 -8.26 -6.32
CA ARG A 76 -11.08 -7.32 -5.65
C ARG A 76 -12.00 -7.98 -4.62
N ARG A 77 -11.59 -9.13 -4.08
CA ARG A 77 -12.33 -9.86 -3.04
C ARG A 77 -11.92 -9.38 -1.67
N VAL A 78 -12.92 -9.13 -0.81
CA VAL A 78 -12.68 -8.87 0.61
C VAL A 78 -12.21 -10.17 1.25
N LEU A 79 -10.97 -10.16 1.74
CA LEU A 79 -10.33 -11.29 2.40
C LEU A 79 -10.69 -11.34 3.88
N LYS A 80 -10.72 -10.17 4.53
CA LYS A 80 -10.97 -10.06 5.96
C LYS A 80 -11.56 -8.71 6.31
N VAL A 81 -12.43 -8.70 7.29
CA VAL A 81 -12.93 -7.48 7.94
C VAL A 81 -12.75 -7.73 9.43
N GLU A 82 -11.91 -6.94 10.06
CA GLU A 82 -11.71 -6.98 11.50
C GLU A 82 -12.02 -5.61 12.08
N LYS A 83 -12.54 -5.61 13.30
CA LYS A 83 -12.64 -4.39 14.09
C LYS A 83 -11.33 -4.24 14.84
N ASP A 84 -10.75 -3.05 14.82
CA ASP A 84 -9.63 -2.70 15.69
C ASP A 84 -10.11 -2.54 17.15
#